data_AF-A0A519FTB3-F1
#
_entry.id   AF-A0A519FTB3-F1
#
_cell.length_a   1.000
_cell.length_b   1.000
_cell.length_c   1.000
_cell.angle_alpha   90.00
_cell.angle_beta   90.00
_cell.angle_gamma   90.00
#
_symmetry.space_group_name_H-M   'P 1'
#
loop_
_entity.id
_entity.type
_entity.pdbx_description
1 polymer ?
#
loop_
_entity_poly.entity_id
_entity_poly.type
_entity_poly.pdbx_seq_one_letter_code
_entity_poly.pdbx_strand_id
1 'polypeptide(L)' 'AQEAGFIINCPTPERVRLAPPLVLTDEDANAFLAAWPGLLDSAFGGNA' A
#
# COMPACT_ATOMS: atom_id res chain seq x y z
N ALA A 1 -5.07 -1.04 4.90
CA ALA A 1 -4.56 -1.60 3.62
C ALA A 1 -5.47 -2.70 3.07
N GLN A 2 -5.70 -3.78 3.82
CA GLN A 2 -6.62 -4.85 3.41
C GLN A 2 -8.05 -4.35 3.16
N GLU A 3 -8.54 -3.44 4.00
CA GLU A 3 -9.85 -2.77 3.84
C GLU A 3 -9.96 -1.97 2.53
N ALA A 4 -8.83 -1.52 1.98
CA ALA A 4 -8.75 -0.85 0.68
C ALA A 4 -8.46 -1.82 -0.49
N GLY A 5 -8.49 -3.14 -0.24
CA GLY A 5 -8.28 -4.17 -1.26
C GLY A 5 -6.82 -4.53 -1.56
N PHE A 6 -5.85 -4.01 -0.81
CA PHE A 6 -4.43 -4.28 -1.06
C PHE A 6 -3.83 -5.34 -0.13
N ILE A 7 -3.04 -6.25 -0.71
CA ILE A 7 -2.19 -7.18 0.02
C ILE A 7 -0.76 -6.63 0.02
N ILE A 8 -0.21 -6.39 1.21
CA ILE A 8 1.11 -5.80 1.39
C ILE A 8 1.93 -6.70 2.32
N ASN A 9 3.20 -6.93 1.96
CA ASN A 9 4.12 -7.73 2.77
C ASN A 9 5.02 -6.84 3.64
N CYS A 10 5.01 -7.07 4.96
CA CYS A 10 5.91 -6.42 5.92
C CYS A 10 6.86 -7.48 6.51
N PRO A 11 7.94 -7.85 5.79
CA PRO A 11 8.82 -8.95 6.20
C PRO A 11 9.64 -8.64 7.46
N THR A 12 9.75 -7.36 7.84
CA THR A 12 10.44 -6.89 9.05
C THR A 12 9.65 -5.74 9.68
N PRO A 13 9.82 -5.43 10.98
CA PRO A 13 9.07 -4.35 11.64
C PRO A 13 9.20 -2.97 10.99
N GLU A 14 10.32 -2.68 10.34
CA GLU A 14 10.64 -1.35 9.80
C GLU A 14 10.54 -1.26 8.26
N ARG A 15 10.06 -2.31 7.58
CA ARG A 15 10.06 -2.34 6.11
C ARG A 15 8.79 -2.91 5.53
N VAL A 16 8.26 -2.17 4.57
CA VAL A 16 7.24 -2.64 3.62
C VAL A 16 7.93 -3.06 2.33
N ARG A 17 7.59 -4.24 1.80
CA ARG A 17 8.06 -4.73 0.49
C ARG A 17 6.94 -4.62 -0.53
N LEU A 18 7.19 -3.86 -1.59
CA LEU A 18 6.38 -3.86 -2.80
C LEU A 18 6.99 -4.86 -3.79
N ALA A 19 6.24 -5.92 -4.08
CA ALA A 19 6.63 -6.98 -5.02
C ALA A 19 5.43 -7.31 -5.93
N PRO A 20 5.03 -6.38 -6.82
CA PRO A 20 3.92 -6.59 -7.72
C PRO A 20 4.22 -7.70 -8.74
N PRO A 21 3.18 -8.30 -9.35
CA PRO A 21 3.37 -9.25 -10.44
C PRO A 21 4.00 -8.58 -11.68
N LEU A 22 4.66 -9.35 -12.55
CA LEU A 22 5.26 -8.84 -13.78
C LEU A 22 4.24 -8.36 -14.83
N VAL A 23 2.95 -8.62 -14.59
CA VAL A 23 1.83 -8.20 -15.44
C VAL A 23 1.13 -6.93 -14.91
N LEU A 24 1.69 -6.28 -13.89
CA LEU A 24 1.13 -5.04 -13.33
C LEU A 24 1.01 -3.97 -14.43
N THR A 25 -0.15 -3.32 -14.50
CA THR A 25 -0.37 -2.21 -15.43
C THR A 25 -0.06 -0.86 -14.77
N ASP A 26 0.09 0.18 -15.59
CA ASP A 26 0.24 1.55 -15.08
C ASP A 26 -1.00 2.00 -14.29
N GLU A 27 -2.20 1.56 -14.69
CA GLU A 27 -3.44 1.86 -13.98
C GLU A 27 -3.44 1.25 -12.57
N ASP A 28 -3.03 -0.02 -12.43
CA ASP A 28 -2.90 -0.69 -11.13
C ASP A 28 -1.89 0.04 -10.23
N ALA A 29 -0.75 0.43 -10.79
CA ALA A 29 0.28 1.16 -10.06
C ALA A 29 -0.25 2.53 -9.57
N ASN A 30 -0.94 3.27 -10.45
CA ASN A 30 -1.53 4.56 -10.11
C ASN A 30 -2.62 4.43 -9.04
N ALA A 31 -3.46 3.39 -9.11
CA ALA A 31 -4.48 3.13 -8.10
C ALA A 31 -3.86 2.87 -6.72
N PHE A 32 -2.78 2.07 -6.66
CA PHE A 32 -2.05 1.84 -5.41
C PHE A 32 -1.41 3.13 -4.87
N LEU A 33 -0.73 3.91 -5.74
CA LEU A 33 -0.09 5.16 -5.34
C LEU A 33 -1.10 6.21 -4.84
N ALA A 34 -2.28 6.29 -5.45
CA ALA A 34 -3.35 7.19 -5.00
C ALA A 34 -3.88 6.81 -3.61
N ALA A 35 -3.99 5.51 -3.31
CA ALA A 35 -4.45 5.03 -2.00
C ALA A 35 -3.38 5.13 -0.91
N TRP A 36 -2.09 5.07 -1.28
CA TRP A 36 -0.98 4.89 -0.35
C TRP A 36 -0.92 5.90 0.82
N PRO A 37 -1.07 7.23 0.61
CA PRO A 37 -1.06 8.18 1.72
C PRO A 37 -2.13 7.88 2.77
N GLY A 38 -3.38 7.64 2.35
CA GLY A 38 -4.47 7.32 3.27
C GLY A 38 -4.26 5.98 4.00
N LEU A 39 -3.56 5.03 3.39
CA LEU A 39 -3.14 3.80 4.06
C LEU A 39 -2.14 4.07 5.19
N LEU A 40 -1.18 4.97 4.97
CA LEU A 40 -0.21 5.37 5.99
C LEU A 40 -0.89 6.16 7.11
N ASP A 41 -1.75 7.12 6.78
CA ASP A 41 -2.51 7.89 7.77
C ASP A 41 -3.33 6.97 8.67
N SER A 42 -4.02 5.99 8.09
CA SER A 42 -4.81 5.00 8.85
C SER A 42 -3.92 4.13 9.73
N ALA A 43 -2.72 3.76 9.27
CA ALA A 43 -1.80 2.90 10.02
C ALA A 43 -1.11 3.62 11.18
N PHE A 44 -0.78 4.91 11.00
CA PHE A 44 -0.10 5.72 12.01
C PHE A 44 -1.05 6.56 12.86
N GLY A 45 -2.37 6.43 12.65
CA GLY A 45 -3.38 7.18 13.39
C GLY A 45 -3.25 8.69 13.14
N GLY A 46 -3.32 9.09 11.87
CA GLY A 46 -3.19 10.48 11.46
C GLY A 46 -4.01 11.41 12.36
N ASN A 47 -3.36 12.43 12.91
CA ASN A 47 -4.08 13.56 13.51
C ASN A 47 -5.12 14.03 12.50
N ALA A 48 -6.39 14.01 12.90
CA ALA A 48 -7.45 14.76 12.25
C ALA A 48 -7.11 16.26 12.21
#